data_AF-A0A2G4RET5-F1
#
_entry.id   AF-A0A2G4RET5-F1
#
_cell.length_a   1.000
_cell.length_b   1.000
_cell.length_c   1.000
_cell.angle_alpha   90.00
_cell.angle_beta   90.00
_cell.angle_gamma   90.00
#
_symmetry.space_group_name_H-M   'P 1'
#
loop_
_entity.id
_entity.type
_entity.pdbx_description
1 polymer ?
#
loop_
_entity_poly.entity_id
_entity_poly.type
_entity_poly.pdbx_seq_one_letter_code
_entity_poly.pdbx_strand_id
1 'polypeptide(L)'
;MKGLLPALNRLMPLMMVIFLVLASIQIALSLHLSLHSITHVLQWCAPAWPILAASGIILTVAGLLFETRAEKLARKGLLRRRGFIMDVLARLTNRAALEEMMAREQRETTIDAEELAANLRARVIGQDQVCEDVAVQLRRRLALQVRGKPVGIFLLAGPPGTGKTYLAKQLARQLERPLLHFDMTQMSSPHAATQLFGSPKGYVGSDTYGKLTGGLKEKPDAVVLLDEIEKAHPDVFKKFLTAWNDGHITEASTGQQISTVRAIFVLTSNIATDALTEIADRLHDDPDRMRAESVEALRQAGFAPEVLNRLDRIFIFRPLQGLDIARVAALEIETMIESYGLKVETGGIDATLLMDVMRRQSRMGDAASARDLVRSIEDMISESLIVARQQGANMVRLVKEDDGAVVAKVADNRTDEGVSIHARLIP
;
A
#
# COMPACT_ATOMS: atom_id res chain seq x y z
N MET A 1 -31.29 -8.95 20.84
CA MET A 1 -32.50 -8.71 20.02
C MET A 1 -32.30 -8.91 18.51
N LYS A 2 -31.11 -8.76 17.91
CA LYS A 2 -30.90 -8.88 16.45
C LYS A 2 -31.08 -10.31 15.85
N GLY A 3 -30.94 -11.37 16.65
CA GLY A 3 -31.17 -12.76 16.20
C GLY A 3 -32.62 -13.25 16.28
N LEU A 4 -33.50 -12.53 16.99
CA LEU A 4 -34.88 -12.95 17.24
C LEU A 4 -35.83 -12.59 16.08
N LEU A 5 -35.62 -11.43 15.45
CA LEU A 5 -36.47 -10.97 14.33
C LEU A 5 -36.54 -11.95 13.14
N PRO A 6 -35.41 -12.52 12.65
CA PRO A 6 -35.45 -13.44 11.51
C PRO A 6 -36.19 -14.75 11.81
N ALA A 7 -36.06 -15.25 13.04
CA ALA A 7 -36.77 -16.45 13.49
C ALA A 7 -38.28 -16.19 13.62
N LEU A 8 -38.66 -15.03 14.17
CA LEU A 8 -40.06 -14.61 14.29
C LEU A 8 -40.72 -14.43 12.91
N ASN A 9 -39.97 -13.90 11.93
CA ASN A 9 -40.47 -13.67 10.58
C ASN A 9 -40.75 -14.99 9.82
N ARG A 10 -39.95 -16.04 10.08
CA ARG A 10 -40.19 -17.39 9.52
C ARG A 10 -41.40 -18.09 10.14
N LEU A 11 -41.72 -17.78 11.40
CA LEU A 11 -42.86 -18.36 12.13
C LEU A 11 -44.18 -17.60 11.91
N MET A 12 -44.12 -16.37 11.39
CA MET A 12 -45.30 -15.52 11.19
C MET A 12 -46.43 -16.16 10.35
N PRO A 13 -46.16 -16.88 9.25
CA PRO A 13 -47.21 -17.55 8.48
C PRO A 13 -47.91 -18.65 9.28
N LEU A 14 -47.14 -19.45 10.04
CA LEU A 14 -47.67 -20.50 10.89
C LEU A 14 -48.55 -19.92 12.01
N MET A 15 -48.10 -18.83 12.62
CA MET A 15 -48.85 -18.07 13.62
C MET A 15 -50.17 -17.53 13.05
N MET A 16 -50.17 -16.96 11.85
CA MET A 16 -51.40 -16.49 11.19
C MET A 16 -52.40 -17.63 10.96
N VAL A 17 -51.93 -18.80 10.52
CA VAL A 17 -52.81 -19.97 10.31
C VAL A 17 -53.40 -20.45 11.64
N ILE A 18 -52.60 -20.53 12.69
CA ILE A 18 -53.07 -20.90 14.04
C ILE A 18 -54.13 -19.90 14.53
N PHE A 19 -53.89 -18.60 14.37
CA PHE A 19 -54.85 -17.56 14.74
C PHE A 19 -56.15 -17.63 13.94
N LEU A 20 -56.06 -17.91 12.64
CA LEU A 20 -57.24 -18.07 11.79
C LEU A 20 -58.10 -19.27 12.23
N VAL A 21 -57.45 -20.39 12.55
CA VAL A 21 -58.13 -21.59 13.05
C VAL A 21 -58.79 -21.33 14.40
N LEU A 22 -58.06 -20.70 15.33
CA LEU A 22 -58.60 -20.34 16.65
C LEU A 22 -59.79 -19.36 16.54
N ALA A 23 -59.69 -18.35 15.68
CA ALA A 23 -60.79 -17.41 15.41
C ALA A 23 -62.01 -18.13 14.82
N SER A 24 -61.79 -19.08 13.90
CA SER A 24 -62.86 -19.88 13.30
C SER A 24 -63.56 -20.76 14.34
N ILE A 25 -62.81 -21.39 15.25
CA ILE A 25 -63.34 -22.19 16.36
C ILE A 25 -64.12 -21.30 17.33
N GLN A 26 -63.61 -20.12 17.66
CA GLN A 26 -64.26 -19.18 18.57
C GLN A 26 -65.59 -18.65 18.02
N ILE A 27 -65.67 -18.40 16.71
CA ILE A 27 -66.92 -18.04 16.01
C ILE A 27 -67.90 -19.21 15.99
N ALA A 28 -67.41 -20.44 15.77
CA ALA A 28 -68.26 -21.63 15.80
C ALA A 28 -68.89 -21.85 17.19
N LEU A 29 -68.12 -21.63 18.25
CA LEU A 29 -68.58 -21.71 19.63
C LEU A 29 -69.57 -20.57 19.98
N SER A 30 -69.31 -19.33 19.54
CA SER A 30 -70.19 -18.19 19.85
C SER A 30 -71.57 -18.31 19.19
N LEU A 31 -71.64 -18.93 18.01
CA LEU A 31 -72.89 -19.17 17.28
C LEU A 31 -73.67 -20.40 17.77
N HIS A 32 -73.22 -21.11 18.82
CA HIS A 32 -73.87 -22.30 19.38
C HIS A 32 -74.16 -23.38 18.31
N LEU A 33 -73.27 -23.50 17.31
CA LEU A 33 -73.44 -24.42 16.19
C LEU A 33 -73.27 -25.86 16.69
N SER A 34 -74.35 -26.64 16.63
CA SER A 34 -74.27 -28.09 16.87
C SER A 34 -73.44 -28.75 15.74
N LEU A 35 -72.70 -29.82 16.07
CA LEU A 35 -71.94 -30.62 15.08
C LEU A 35 -72.82 -31.06 13.89
N HIS A 36 -74.11 -31.25 14.12
CA HIS A 36 -75.09 -31.61 13.12
C HIS A 36 -75.43 -30.46 12.14
N SER A 37 -75.47 -29.23 12.64
CA SER A 37 -75.67 -28.02 11.83
C SER A 37 -74.49 -27.75 10.90
N ILE A 38 -73.27 -28.01 11.36
CA ILE A 38 -72.04 -27.85 10.57
C ILE A 38 -72.01 -28.85 9.41
N THR A 39 -72.38 -30.12 9.65
CA THR A 39 -72.46 -31.13 8.59
C THR A 39 -73.51 -30.78 7.54
N HIS A 40 -74.62 -30.17 7.93
CA HIS A 40 -75.68 -29.76 7.01
C HIS A 40 -75.26 -28.59 6.11
N VAL A 41 -74.52 -27.61 6.67
CA VAL A 41 -73.94 -26.49 5.90
C VAL A 41 -72.84 -26.99 4.95
N LEU A 42 -71.97 -27.90 5.39
CA LEU A 42 -70.96 -28.52 4.53
C LEU A 42 -71.58 -29.28 3.35
N GLN A 43 -72.67 -30.01 3.59
CA GLN A 43 -73.42 -30.69 2.52
C GLN A 43 -74.12 -29.71 1.58
N TRP A 44 -74.68 -28.62 2.11
CA TRP A 44 -75.29 -27.56 1.30
C TRP A 44 -74.26 -26.83 0.41
N CYS A 45 -73.03 -26.69 0.90
CA CYS A 45 -71.91 -26.09 0.16
C CYS A 45 -71.14 -27.09 -0.74
N ALA A 46 -71.38 -28.40 -0.60
CA ALA A 46 -70.72 -29.44 -1.39
C ALA A 46 -70.74 -29.22 -2.92
N PRO A 47 -71.84 -28.76 -3.55
CA PRO A 47 -71.84 -28.48 -4.99
C PRO A 47 -70.96 -27.28 -5.40
N ALA A 48 -70.61 -26.38 -4.47
CA ALA A 48 -69.74 -25.23 -4.74
C ALA A 48 -68.24 -25.57 -4.60
N TRP A 49 -67.90 -26.66 -3.91
CA TRP A 49 -66.51 -27.08 -3.67
C TRP A 49 -65.70 -27.32 -4.96
N PRO A 50 -66.23 -27.97 -6.01
CA PRO A 50 -65.48 -28.17 -7.26
C PRO A 50 -65.15 -26.85 -7.97
N ILE A 51 -66.04 -25.86 -7.89
CA ILE A 51 -65.87 -24.54 -8.50
C ILE A 51 -64.79 -23.76 -7.77
N LEU A 52 -64.82 -23.78 -6.43
CA LEU A 52 -63.80 -23.15 -5.60
C LEU A 52 -62.43 -23.81 -5.80
N ALA A 53 -62.37 -25.14 -5.84
CA ALA A 53 -61.14 -25.88 -6.10
C ALA A 53 -60.57 -25.58 -7.49
N ALA A 54 -61.41 -25.57 -8.54
CA ALA A 54 -60.99 -25.22 -9.90
C ALA A 54 -60.47 -23.77 -9.97
N SER A 55 -61.17 -22.82 -9.33
CA SER A 55 -60.75 -21.42 -9.28
C SER A 55 -59.41 -21.23 -8.54
N GLY A 56 -59.20 -21.98 -7.45
CA GLY A 56 -57.95 -21.99 -6.70
C GLY A 56 -56.80 -22.55 -7.51
N ILE A 57 -57.01 -23.66 -8.24
CA ILE A 57 -56.00 -24.23 -9.15
C ILE A 57 -55.65 -23.22 -10.26
N ILE A 58 -56.64 -22.58 -10.87
CA ILE A 58 -56.42 -21.57 -11.92
C ILE A 58 -55.61 -20.38 -11.38
N LEU A 59 -55.96 -19.86 -10.20
CA LEU A 59 -55.23 -18.78 -9.53
C LEU A 59 -53.79 -19.18 -9.21
N THR A 60 -53.57 -20.41 -8.75
CA THR A 60 -52.24 -20.91 -8.41
C THR A 60 -51.37 -21.07 -9.65
N VAL A 61 -51.93 -21.63 -10.73
CA VAL A 61 -51.24 -21.77 -12.03
C VAL A 61 -50.96 -20.40 -12.65
N ALA A 62 -51.91 -19.46 -12.59
CA ALA A 62 -51.73 -18.09 -13.06
C ALA A 62 -50.64 -17.35 -12.25
N GLY A 63 -50.59 -17.56 -10.93
CA GLY A 63 -49.55 -17.03 -10.05
C GLY A 63 -48.16 -17.56 -10.41
N LEU A 64 -48.01 -18.88 -10.58
CA LEU A 64 -46.77 -19.53 -11.01
C LEU A 64 -46.31 -19.06 -12.39
N LEU A 65 -47.23 -18.92 -13.34
CA LEU A 65 -46.93 -18.39 -14.68
C LEU A 65 -46.53 -16.91 -14.65
N PHE A 66 -47.13 -16.12 -13.76
CA PHE A 66 -46.78 -14.72 -13.56
C PHE A 66 -45.38 -14.59 -12.95
N GLU A 67 -45.05 -15.40 -11.95
CA GLU A 67 -43.76 -15.37 -11.26
C GLU A 67 -42.61 -15.79 -12.18
N THR A 68 -42.79 -16.88 -12.93
CA THR A 68 -41.80 -17.34 -13.93
C THR A 68 -41.60 -16.36 -15.09
N ARG A 69 -42.65 -15.66 -15.52
CA ARG A 69 -42.53 -14.58 -16.52
C ARG A 69 -41.92 -13.31 -15.92
N ALA A 70 -42.23 -12.98 -14.67
CA ALA A 70 -41.68 -11.84 -13.96
C ALA A 70 -40.16 -12.00 -13.76
N GLU A 71 -39.68 -13.19 -13.39
CA GLU A 71 -38.25 -13.46 -13.31
C GLU A 71 -37.55 -13.29 -14.67
N LYS A 72 -38.14 -13.79 -15.76
CA LYS A 72 -37.60 -13.61 -17.12
C LYS A 72 -37.54 -12.14 -17.55
N LEU A 73 -38.53 -11.33 -17.14
CA LEU A 73 -38.57 -9.89 -17.44
C LEU A 73 -37.67 -9.06 -16.51
N ALA A 74 -37.48 -9.48 -15.27
CA ALA A 74 -36.52 -8.90 -14.33
C ALA A 74 -35.08 -9.12 -14.81
N ARG A 75 -34.75 -10.32 -15.31
CA ARG A 75 -33.45 -10.60 -15.95
C ARG A 75 -33.21 -9.77 -17.21
N LYS A 76 -34.26 -9.32 -17.90
CA LYS A 76 -34.17 -8.41 -19.06
C LYS A 76 -34.26 -6.93 -18.70
N GLY A 77 -34.29 -6.56 -17.41
CA GLY A 77 -34.32 -5.17 -16.96
C GLY A 77 -35.61 -4.40 -17.27
N LEU A 78 -36.69 -5.08 -17.68
CA LEU A 78 -37.91 -4.45 -18.19
C LEU A 78 -39.05 -4.30 -17.17
N LEU A 79 -38.87 -4.75 -15.92
CA LEU A 79 -39.89 -4.59 -14.88
C LEU A 79 -39.85 -3.21 -14.24
N ARG A 80 -40.57 -2.28 -14.88
CA ARG A 80 -40.98 -0.99 -14.32
C ARG A 80 -42.10 -1.24 -13.28
N ARG A 81 -41.76 -1.52 -12.02
CA ARG A 81 -42.73 -1.56 -10.91
C ARG A 81 -42.80 -0.20 -10.22
N ARG A 82 -44.02 0.37 -10.18
CA ARG A 82 -44.39 1.59 -9.43
C ARG A 82 -44.47 1.28 -7.92
N GLY A 83 -43.68 2.00 -7.11
CA GLY A 83 -43.70 2.07 -5.63
C GLY A 83 -42.93 0.93 -4.94
N PHE A 84 -42.06 1.11 -3.94
CA PHE A 84 -41.81 2.18 -2.96
C PHE A 84 -40.29 2.16 -2.64
N ILE A 85 -39.62 3.32 -2.68
CA ILE A 85 -38.17 3.56 -2.46
C ILE A 85 -37.24 2.56 -3.17
N MET A 86 -37.03 2.78 -4.46
CA MET A 86 -35.91 2.18 -5.18
C MET A 86 -34.62 2.79 -4.63
N ASP A 87 -33.60 1.95 -4.39
CA ASP A 87 -32.26 2.41 -4.03
C ASP A 87 -31.79 3.48 -5.03
N VAL A 88 -31.25 4.59 -4.54
CA VAL A 88 -30.91 5.76 -5.37
C VAL A 88 -29.93 5.36 -6.46
N LEU A 89 -28.99 4.46 -6.14
CA LEU A 89 -28.03 3.93 -7.09
C LEU A 89 -28.70 3.04 -8.15
N ALA A 90 -29.69 2.23 -7.80
CA ALA A 90 -30.45 1.45 -8.78
C ALA A 90 -31.39 2.33 -9.65
N ARG A 91 -31.84 3.47 -9.12
CA ARG A 91 -32.70 4.43 -9.82
C ARG A 91 -31.92 5.31 -10.79
N LEU A 92 -30.74 5.76 -10.39
CA LEU A 92 -29.94 6.75 -11.11
C LEU A 92 -28.79 6.13 -11.90
N THR A 93 -28.39 4.89 -11.62
CA THR A 93 -27.33 4.18 -12.33
C THR A 93 -27.57 2.66 -12.37
N ASN A 94 -26.66 1.92 -12.99
CA ASN A 94 -26.62 0.46 -12.92
C ASN A 94 -25.83 0.05 -11.67
N ARG A 95 -26.55 -0.16 -10.56
CA ARG A 95 -25.96 -0.61 -9.29
C ARG A 95 -25.10 -1.88 -9.46
N ALA A 96 -25.56 -2.86 -10.23
CA ALA A 96 -24.81 -4.12 -10.40
C ALA A 96 -23.49 -3.88 -11.15
N ALA A 97 -23.50 -3.03 -12.18
CA ALA A 97 -22.27 -2.63 -12.85
C ALA A 97 -21.35 -1.82 -11.93
N LEU A 98 -21.89 -0.95 -11.08
CA LEU A 98 -21.11 -0.20 -10.09
C LEU A 98 -20.49 -1.14 -9.05
N GLU A 99 -21.26 -2.10 -8.53
CA GLU A 99 -20.77 -3.13 -7.61
C GLU A 99 -19.71 -4.02 -8.26
N GLU A 100 -19.87 -4.35 -9.55
CA GLU A 100 -18.87 -5.12 -10.31
C GLU A 100 -17.60 -4.31 -10.59
N MET A 101 -17.72 -3.01 -10.91
CA MET A 101 -16.58 -2.10 -11.04
C MET A 101 -15.84 -1.94 -9.72
N MET A 102 -16.56 -1.74 -8.61
CA MET A 102 -15.99 -1.69 -7.26
C MET A 102 -15.32 -3.02 -6.87
N ALA A 103 -15.91 -4.16 -7.25
CA ALA A 103 -15.33 -5.47 -6.97
C ALA A 103 -14.06 -5.75 -7.82
N ARG A 104 -13.99 -5.25 -9.05
CA ARG A 104 -12.77 -5.30 -9.87
C ARG A 104 -11.67 -4.41 -9.30
N GLU A 105 -12.01 -3.19 -8.91
CA GLU A 105 -11.09 -2.23 -8.26
C GLU A 105 -10.57 -2.76 -6.91
N GLN A 106 -11.41 -3.44 -6.12
CA GLN A 106 -11.01 -4.10 -4.87
C GLN A 106 -10.15 -5.35 -5.07
N ARG A 107 -10.35 -6.10 -6.17
CA ARG A 107 -9.50 -7.27 -6.49
C ARG A 107 -8.07 -6.85 -6.83
N GLU A 108 -7.89 -5.72 -7.51
CA GLU A 108 -6.56 -5.14 -7.78
C GLU A 108 -5.82 -4.72 -6.51
N THR A 109 -6.50 -4.56 -5.36
CA THR A 109 -5.89 -4.07 -4.12
C THR A 109 -5.38 -5.15 -3.16
N THR A 110 -5.51 -6.44 -3.50
CA THR A 110 -5.05 -7.52 -2.61
C THR A 110 -3.58 -7.82 -2.88
N ILE A 111 -2.70 -7.20 -2.09
CA ILE A 111 -1.26 -7.46 -2.15
C ILE A 111 -0.94 -8.80 -1.51
N ASP A 112 -0.20 -9.64 -2.23
CA ASP A 112 0.50 -10.76 -1.63
C ASP A 112 1.75 -10.25 -0.90
N ALA A 113 1.75 -10.38 0.44
CA ALA A 113 2.85 -9.92 1.26
C ALA A 113 4.11 -10.77 1.09
N GLU A 114 3.97 -12.06 0.78
CA GLU A 114 5.12 -12.95 0.59
C GLU A 114 5.86 -12.60 -0.70
N GLU A 115 5.10 -12.39 -1.79
CA GLU A 115 5.64 -11.95 -3.08
C GLU A 115 6.30 -10.56 -2.96
N LEU A 116 5.62 -9.60 -2.34
CA LEU A 116 6.18 -8.26 -2.12
C LEU A 116 7.47 -8.33 -1.30
N ALA A 117 7.49 -9.10 -0.20
CA ALA A 117 8.69 -9.26 0.62
C ALA A 117 9.85 -9.89 -0.17
N ALA A 118 9.58 -10.91 -0.99
CA ALA A 118 10.59 -11.55 -1.84
C ALA A 118 11.17 -10.56 -2.86
N ASN A 119 10.31 -9.81 -3.55
CA ASN A 119 10.72 -8.81 -4.54
C ASN A 119 11.55 -7.67 -3.92
N LEU A 120 11.22 -7.27 -2.69
CA LEU A 120 11.98 -6.26 -1.95
C LEU A 120 13.35 -6.83 -1.52
N ARG A 121 13.39 -8.04 -0.93
CA ARG A 121 14.65 -8.68 -0.50
C ARG A 121 15.63 -8.94 -1.63
N ALA A 122 15.13 -9.27 -2.82
CA ALA A 122 15.97 -9.43 -4.00
C ALA A 122 16.75 -8.16 -4.39
N ARG A 123 16.33 -6.99 -3.89
CA ARG A 123 16.89 -5.68 -4.27
C ARG A 123 17.48 -4.91 -3.09
N VAL A 124 16.88 -5.02 -1.91
CA VAL A 124 17.28 -4.28 -0.69
C VAL A 124 18.18 -5.18 0.13
N ILE A 125 19.48 -4.91 0.07
CA ILE A 125 20.52 -5.74 0.67
C ILE A 125 20.57 -5.55 2.18
N GLY A 126 20.62 -6.66 2.93
CA GLY A 126 20.89 -6.69 4.37
C GLY A 126 19.72 -6.24 5.25
N GLN A 127 18.52 -6.06 4.69
CA GLN A 127 17.34 -5.55 5.40
C GLN A 127 16.13 -6.49 5.28
N ASP A 128 16.38 -7.79 5.33
CA ASP A 128 15.37 -8.83 5.07
C ASP A 128 14.17 -8.73 6.01
N GLN A 129 14.40 -8.57 7.31
CA GLN A 129 13.34 -8.40 8.30
C GLN A 129 12.50 -7.15 8.04
N VAL A 130 13.14 -6.05 7.64
CA VAL A 130 12.43 -4.81 7.33
C VAL A 130 11.53 -5.01 6.11
N CYS A 131 12.02 -5.73 5.08
CA CYS A 131 11.24 -6.04 3.89
C CYS A 131 10.00 -6.88 4.22
N GLU A 132 10.14 -7.89 5.08
CA GLU A 132 9.03 -8.70 5.59
C GLU A 132 8.00 -7.85 6.35
N ASP A 133 8.46 -7.10 7.36
CA ASP A 133 7.60 -6.32 8.23
C ASP A 133 6.83 -5.26 7.44
N VAL A 134 7.48 -4.61 6.48
CA VAL A 134 6.85 -3.61 5.59
C VAL A 134 5.78 -4.26 4.74
N ALA A 135 6.05 -5.41 4.12
CA ALA A 135 5.09 -6.10 3.27
C ALA A 135 3.84 -6.54 4.06
N VAL A 136 4.04 -7.11 5.25
CA VAL A 136 2.96 -7.51 6.16
C VAL A 136 2.14 -6.30 6.60
N GLN A 137 2.80 -5.21 7.00
CA GLN A 137 2.12 -4.01 7.46
C GLN A 137 1.34 -3.32 6.33
N LEU A 138 1.90 -3.26 5.11
CA LEU A 138 1.22 -2.71 3.94
C LEU A 138 0.00 -3.54 3.55
N ARG A 139 0.12 -4.87 3.50
CA ARG A 139 -1.02 -5.77 3.23
C ARG A 139 -2.12 -5.54 4.26
N ARG A 140 -1.80 -5.47 5.55
CA ARG A 140 -2.77 -5.17 6.61
C ARG A 140 -3.43 -3.82 6.38
N ARG A 141 -2.67 -2.79 6.02
CA ARG A 141 -3.19 -1.43 5.82
C ARG A 141 -4.05 -1.28 4.58
N LEU A 142 -3.73 -1.94 3.49
CA LEU A 142 -4.54 -1.92 2.27
C LEU A 142 -5.81 -2.77 2.41
N ALA A 143 -5.77 -3.85 3.20
CA ALA A 143 -6.95 -4.62 3.55
C ALA A 143 -7.89 -3.85 4.51
N LEU A 144 -7.34 -2.98 5.36
CA LEU A 144 -8.10 -2.15 6.28
C LEU A 144 -8.57 -0.87 5.56
N GLN A 145 -9.87 -0.76 5.28
CA GLN A 145 -10.46 0.52 4.87
C GLN A 145 -10.59 1.47 6.08
N VAL A 146 -9.48 2.02 6.56
CA VAL A 146 -9.52 3.11 7.55
C VAL A 146 -10.11 4.34 6.88
N ARG A 147 -11.37 4.66 7.21
CA ARG A 147 -12.07 5.82 6.63
C ARG A 147 -11.36 7.11 7.01
N GLY A 148 -10.92 7.88 6.01
CA GLY A 148 -10.45 9.25 6.18
C GLY A 148 -9.00 9.42 6.63
N LYS A 149 -8.14 8.40 6.52
CA LYS A 149 -6.69 8.52 6.76
C LYS A 149 -5.88 7.95 5.59
N PRO A 150 -4.61 8.36 5.41
CA PRO A 150 -3.72 7.71 4.44
C PRO A 150 -3.60 6.21 4.68
N VAL A 151 -3.20 5.48 3.63
CA VAL A 151 -2.98 4.03 3.69
C VAL A 151 -2.00 3.70 4.81
N GLY A 152 -0.90 4.44 4.90
CA GLY A 152 0.05 4.27 5.99
C GLY A 152 1.04 5.43 6.08
N ILE A 153 1.52 5.66 7.29
CA ILE A 153 2.56 6.63 7.62
C ILE A 153 3.69 5.89 8.31
N PHE A 154 4.77 5.66 7.59
CA PHE A 154 5.86 4.80 8.03
C PHE A 154 7.15 5.60 8.21
N LEU A 155 7.87 5.34 9.29
CA LEU A 155 9.22 5.87 9.49
C LEU A 155 10.24 4.76 9.26
N LEU A 156 11.16 4.98 8.33
CA LEU A 156 12.36 4.19 8.13
C LEU A 156 13.49 4.89 8.88
N ALA A 157 14.02 4.28 9.94
CA ALA A 157 15.03 4.89 10.79
C ALA A 157 16.27 4.00 10.88
N GLY A 158 17.46 4.59 10.86
CA GLY A 158 18.72 3.85 11.00
C GLY A 158 19.90 4.55 10.32
N PRO A 159 21.08 3.90 10.24
CA PRO A 159 22.31 4.54 9.78
C PRO A 159 22.24 5.01 8.32
N PRO A 160 23.03 6.02 7.91
CA PRO A 160 23.11 6.44 6.51
C PRO A 160 23.59 5.27 5.62
N GLY A 161 23.15 5.26 4.36
CA GLY A 161 23.59 4.24 3.39
C GLY A 161 23.00 2.83 3.56
N THR A 162 22.11 2.59 4.52
CA THR A 162 21.46 1.29 4.75
C THR A 162 20.28 0.98 3.81
N GLY A 163 19.96 1.88 2.88
CA GLY A 163 18.93 1.63 1.86
C GLY A 163 17.52 2.13 2.17
N LYS A 164 17.32 2.98 3.18
CA LYS A 164 16.00 3.56 3.53
C LYS A 164 15.26 4.19 2.34
N THR A 165 15.88 5.17 1.69
CA THR A 165 15.35 5.85 0.50
C THR A 165 15.17 4.88 -0.66
N TYR A 166 16.06 3.90 -0.80
CA TYR A 166 15.99 2.88 -1.84
C TYR A 166 14.79 1.95 -1.64
N LEU A 167 14.53 1.49 -0.41
CA LEU A 167 13.35 0.69 -0.08
C LEU A 167 12.07 1.45 -0.44
N ALA A 168 11.96 2.73 -0.10
CA ALA A 168 10.79 3.54 -0.46
C ALA A 168 10.56 3.63 -1.98
N LYS A 169 11.64 3.77 -2.76
CA LYS A 169 11.59 3.75 -4.23
C LYS A 169 11.17 2.38 -4.77
N GLN A 170 11.70 1.29 -4.18
CA GLN A 170 11.31 -0.06 -4.56
C GLN A 170 9.85 -0.34 -4.21
N LEU A 171 9.36 0.13 -3.06
CA LEU A 171 7.95 0.04 -2.71
C LEU A 171 7.06 0.71 -3.76
N ALA A 172 7.36 1.95 -4.15
CA ALA A 172 6.60 2.62 -5.20
C ALA A 172 6.57 1.80 -6.50
N ARG A 173 7.72 1.24 -6.91
CA ARG A 173 7.83 0.41 -8.11
C ARG A 173 7.05 -0.91 -8.00
N GLN A 174 7.19 -1.64 -6.90
CA GLN A 174 6.54 -2.95 -6.70
C GLN A 174 5.03 -2.81 -6.52
N LEU A 175 4.57 -1.68 -6.00
CA LEU A 175 3.15 -1.35 -5.87
C LEU A 175 2.57 -0.70 -7.13
N GLU A 176 3.37 -0.50 -8.18
CA GLU A 176 3.02 0.23 -9.39
C GLU A 176 2.41 1.62 -9.11
N ARG A 177 2.88 2.27 -8.04
CA ARG A 177 2.41 3.57 -7.58
C ARG A 177 3.38 4.68 -7.98
N PRO A 178 2.88 5.88 -8.32
CA PRO A 178 3.75 7.01 -8.57
C PRO A 178 4.57 7.38 -7.33
N LEU A 179 5.83 7.77 -7.53
CA LEU A 179 6.68 8.27 -6.46
C LEU A 179 6.68 9.79 -6.44
N LEU A 180 6.31 10.39 -5.31
CA LEU A 180 6.53 11.80 -5.03
C LEU A 180 7.66 11.91 -3.99
N HIS A 181 8.84 12.33 -4.43
CA HIS A 181 10.03 12.38 -3.59
C HIS A 181 10.38 13.82 -3.21
N PHE A 182 10.52 14.05 -1.91
CA PHE A 182 10.87 15.35 -1.34
C PHE A 182 12.02 15.21 -0.35
N ASP A 183 13.10 15.92 -0.62
CA ASP A 183 14.25 16.08 0.27
C ASP A 183 13.93 17.17 1.31
N MET A 184 13.86 16.78 2.58
CA MET A 184 13.51 17.69 3.67
C MET A 184 14.65 18.59 4.12
N THR A 185 15.89 18.31 3.71
CA THR A 185 17.02 19.23 3.95
C THR A 185 16.85 20.53 3.17
N GLN A 186 16.22 20.46 1.98
CA GLN A 186 15.81 21.65 1.22
C GLN A 186 14.61 22.37 1.84
N MET A 187 13.94 21.75 2.82
CA MET A 187 12.72 22.25 3.46
C MET A 187 12.94 22.80 4.88
N SER A 188 14.18 23.19 5.19
CA SER A 188 14.59 23.73 6.50
C SER A 188 14.19 25.19 6.73
N SER A 189 13.89 25.94 5.66
CA SER A 189 13.49 27.35 5.72
C SER A 189 11.99 27.51 6.02
N PRO A 190 11.56 28.57 6.73
CA PRO A 190 10.14 28.88 6.93
C PRO A 190 9.32 29.00 5.63
N HIS A 191 9.96 29.44 4.54
CA HIS A 191 9.32 29.60 3.23
C HIS A 191 9.20 28.28 2.45
N ALA A 192 9.83 27.19 2.91
CA ALA A 192 9.77 25.90 2.25
C ALA A 192 8.35 25.32 2.18
N ALA A 193 7.52 25.62 3.19
CA ALA A 193 6.15 25.15 3.24
C ALA A 193 5.34 25.62 2.01
N THR A 194 5.60 26.82 1.47
CA THR A 194 4.87 27.29 0.29
C THR A 194 5.25 26.53 -0.98
N GLN A 195 6.46 25.96 -1.05
CA GLN A 195 6.85 25.12 -2.18
C GLN A 195 6.07 23.81 -2.22
N LEU A 196 5.75 23.23 -1.06
CA LEU A 196 5.02 21.97 -0.96
C LEU A 196 3.50 22.16 -1.03
N PHE A 197 2.98 23.20 -0.38
CA PHE A 197 1.55 23.40 -0.15
C PHE A 197 0.94 24.60 -0.90
N GLY A 198 1.75 25.30 -1.70
CA GLY A 198 1.37 26.51 -2.43
C GLY A 198 1.52 27.79 -1.62
N SER A 199 1.39 28.92 -2.31
CA SER A 199 1.37 30.26 -1.69
C SER A 199 -0.07 30.77 -1.53
N PRO A 200 -0.43 31.46 -0.43
CA PRO A 200 -1.74 32.09 -0.28
C PRO A 200 -2.05 33.09 -1.40
N LYS A 201 -3.34 33.28 -1.73
CA LYS A 201 -3.76 34.28 -2.73
C LYS A 201 -3.18 35.67 -2.43
N GLY A 202 -2.63 36.31 -3.46
CA GLY A 202 -2.01 37.63 -3.35
C GLY A 202 -0.51 37.61 -3.03
N TYR A 203 0.07 36.42 -2.82
CA TYR A 203 1.53 36.24 -2.72
C TYR A 203 2.12 35.74 -4.05
N VAL A 204 3.42 35.96 -4.25
CA VAL A 204 4.16 35.43 -5.40
C VAL A 204 4.07 33.91 -5.42
N GLY A 205 3.73 33.35 -6.59
CA GLY A 205 3.54 31.90 -6.77
C GLY A 205 2.15 31.38 -6.42
N SER A 206 1.18 32.26 -6.09
CA SER A 206 -0.20 31.84 -5.79
C SER A 206 -1.01 31.37 -7.00
N ASP A 207 -0.49 31.52 -8.23
CA ASP A 207 -1.09 30.96 -9.44
C ASP A 207 -0.69 29.50 -9.69
N THR A 208 0.24 28.95 -8.91
CA THR A 208 0.77 27.59 -9.06
C THR A 208 0.46 26.75 -7.83
N TYR A 209 0.10 25.49 -8.04
CA TYR A 209 -0.06 24.53 -6.96
C TYR A 209 1.28 24.24 -6.26
N GLY A 210 1.21 23.95 -4.96
CA GLY A 210 2.34 23.34 -4.28
C GLY A 210 2.77 22.02 -4.94
N LYS A 211 4.05 21.67 -4.83
CA LYS A 211 4.59 20.44 -5.44
C LYS A 211 3.91 19.17 -4.91
N LEU A 212 3.63 19.12 -3.60
CA LEU A 212 2.98 17.96 -2.97
C LEU A 212 1.49 17.92 -3.30
N THR A 213 0.79 19.03 -3.13
CA THR A 213 -0.65 19.14 -3.37
C THR A 213 -1.00 18.96 -4.84
N GLY A 214 -0.23 19.55 -5.75
CA GLY A 214 -0.34 19.33 -7.19
C GLY A 214 -0.05 17.88 -7.56
N GLY A 215 1.04 17.31 -7.03
CA GLY A 215 1.40 15.91 -7.23
C GLY A 215 0.32 14.94 -6.76
N LEU A 216 -0.23 15.13 -5.56
CA LEU A 216 -1.30 14.29 -5.02
C LEU A 216 -2.65 14.51 -5.70
N LYS A 217 -2.90 15.70 -6.25
CA LYS A 217 -4.08 15.96 -7.08
C LYS A 217 -4.05 15.16 -8.38
N GLU A 218 -2.88 15.04 -9.00
CA GLU A 218 -2.66 14.24 -10.21
C GLU A 218 -2.57 12.74 -9.91
N LYS A 219 -1.90 12.38 -8.80
CA LYS A 219 -1.50 11.02 -8.43
C LYS A 219 -1.92 10.72 -6.98
N PRO A 220 -3.22 10.45 -6.74
CA PRO A 220 -3.78 10.36 -5.39
C PRO A 220 -3.31 9.15 -4.57
N ASP A 221 -2.83 8.09 -5.22
CA ASP A 221 -2.30 6.87 -4.61
C ASP A 221 -0.77 6.81 -4.54
N ALA A 222 -0.10 7.94 -4.75
CA ALA A 222 1.34 8.02 -4.72
C ALA A 222 1.97 7.52 -3.41
N VAL A 223 3.18 6.99 -3.53
CA VAL A 223 4.12 6.87 -2.40
C VAL A 223 4.80 8.23 -2.25
N VAL A 224 4.55 8.89 -1.13
CA VAL A 224 5.15 10.17 -0.75
C VAL A 224 6.35 9.90 0.13
N LEU A 225 7.54 10.06 -0.44
CA LEU A 225 8.82 9.91 0.26
C LEU A 225 9.29 11.27 0.79
N LEU A 226 9.40 11.36 2.12
CA LEU A 226 9.95 12.51 2.84
C LEU A 226 11.32 12.10 3.39
N ASP A 227 12.38 12.41 2.65
CA ASP A 227 13.75 12.02 2.99
C ASP A 227 14.33 13.00 4.03
N GLU A 228 15.02 12.50 5.05
CA GLU A 228 15.64 13.27 6.16
C GLU A 228 14.66 14.16 6.92
N ILE A 229 13.51 13.60 7.33
CA ILE A 229 12.38 14.36 7.89
C ILE A 229 12.74 15.24 9.10
N GLU A 230 13.75 14.86 9.88
CA GLU A 230 14.26 15.64 11.02
C GLU A 230 14.82 17.02 10.63
N LYS A 231 15.15 17.23 9.35
CA LYS A 231 15.73 18.49 8.85
C LYS A 231 14.65 19.49 8.42
N ALA A 232 13.39 19.08 8.33
CA ALA A 232 12.30 19.95 7.90
C ALA A 232 11.99 21.04 8.94
N HIS A 233 11.54 22.19 8.46
CA HIS A 233 11.04 23.25 9.32
C HIS A 233 9.75 22.82 10.06
N PRO A 234 9.53 23.21 11.33
CA PRO A 234 8.32 22.86 12.08
C PRO A 234 6.98 23.22 11.41
N ASP A 235 6.94 24.28 10.61
CA ASP A 235 5.73 24.67 9.86
C ASP A 235 5.36 23.67 8.76
N VAL A 236 6.33 22.92 8.24
CA VAL A 236 6.09 21.81 7.30
C VAL A 236 5.37 20.67 8.03
N PHE A 237 5.80 20.32 9.25
CA PHE A 237 5.14 19.29 10.06
C PHE A 237 3.68 19.63 10.33
N LYS A 238 3.36 20.87 10.71
CA LYS A 238 1.97 21.31 11.00
C LYS A 238 1.02 20.99 9.85
N LYS A 239 1.48 21.16 8.60
CA LYS A 239 0.68 20.87 7.40
C LYS A 239 0.51 19.37 7.16
N PHE A 240 1.56 18.58 7.39
CA PHE A 240 1.48 17.12 7.31
C PHE A 240 0.60 16.50 8.41
N LEU A 241 0.53 17.10 9.61
CA LEU A 241 -0.36 16.61 10.67
C LEU A 241 -1.83 16.62 10.23
N THR A 242 -2.28 17.64 9.52
CA THR A 242 -3.64 17.66 8.94
C THR A 242 -3.81 16.53 7.92
N ALA A 243 -2.81 16.32 7.05
CA ALA A 243 -2.79 15.22 6.08
C ALA A 243 -2.99 13.84 6.71
N TRP A 244 -2.32 13.62 7.84
CA TRP A 244 -2.26 12.34 8.54
C TRP A 244 -3.46 12.09 9.47
N ASN A 245 -4.08 13.16 9.99
CA ASN A 245 -5.25 13.06 10.86
C ASN A 245 -6.56 13.03 10.09
N ASP A 246 -6.72 13.94 9.14
CA ASP A 246 -8.00 14.26 8.50
C ASP A 246 -8.06 13.75 7.05
N GLY A 247 -6.99 13.12 6.56
CA GLY A 247 -6.94 12.48 5.24
C GLY A 247 -6.97 13.46 4.08
N HIS A 248 -6.56 14.71 4.32
CA HIS A 248 -6.49 15.74 3.29
C HIS A 248 -5.45 16.82 3.59
N ILE A 249 -5.01 17.51 2.55
CA ILE A 249 -4.14 18.69 2.63
C ILE A 249 -4.85 19.85 1.92
N THR A 250 -4.90 21.00 2.59
CA THR A 250 -5.42 22.23 1.99
C THR A 250 -4.35 22.86 1.11
N GLU A 251 -4.65 23.05 -0.17
CA GLU A 251 -3.87 23.87 -1.08
C GLU A 251 -3.97 25.35 -0.67
N ALA A 252 -2.85 26.01 -0.39
CA ALA A 252 -2.85 27.38 0.10
C ALA A 252 -3.30 28.41 -0.95
N SER A 253 -3.02 28.16 -2.23
CA SER A 253 -3.40 29.05 -3.34
C SER A 253 -4.89 29.11 -3.60
N THR A 254 -5.56 27.94 -3.60
CA THR A 254 -6.97 27.83 -3.99
C THR A 254 -7.90 27.60 -2.80
N GLY A 255 -7.38 27.13 -1.67
CA GLY A 255 -8.16 26.61 -0.55
C GLY A 255 -8.76 25.22 -0.81
N GLN A 256 -8.46 24.59 -1.94
CA GLN A 256 -8.99 23.28 -2.29
C GLN A 256 -8.42 22.19 -1.37
N GLN A 257 -9.28 21.29 -0.91
CA GLN A 257 -8.87 20.11 -0.15
C GLN A 257 -8.44 18.98 -1.10
N ILE A 258 -7.20 18.53 -0.97
CA ILE A 258 -6.62 17.42 -1.73
C ILE A 258 -6.57 16.20 -0.84
N SER A 259 -7.23 15.10 -1.23
CA SER A 259 -7.28 13.89 -0.42
C SER A 259 -5.92 13.17 -0.37
N THR A 260 -5.58 12.64 0.80
CA THR A 260 -4.38 11.82 1.05
C THR A 260 -4.73 10.38 1.41
N VAL A 261 -6.01 10.00 1.39
CA VAL A 261 -6.51 8.71 1.87
C VAL A 261 -5.90 7.52 1.12
N ARG A 262 -5.60 7.70 -0.17
CA ARG A 262 -4.99 6.65 -1.00
C ARG A 262 -3.45 6.66 -0.94
N ALA A 263 -2.83 7.71 -0.40
CA ALA A 263 -1.39 7.88 -0.39
C ALA A 263 -0.71 7.02 0.69
N ILE A 264 0.55 6.65 0.44
CA ILE A 264 1.43 6.02 1.42
C ILE A 264 2.54 7.01 1.73
N PHE A 265 2.68 7.42 3.00
CA PHE A 265 3.76 8.30 3.44
C PHE A 265 4.90 7.45 3.98
N VAL A 266 6.09 7.64 3.42
CA VAL A 266 7.33 7.02 3.87
C VAL A 266 8.29 8.12 4.27
N LEU A 267 8.66 8.16 5.54
CA LEU A 267 9.60 9.11 6.11
C LEU A 267 10.92 8.39 6.32
N THR A 268 12.05 9.04 6.09
CA THR A 268 13.35 8.52 6.49
C THR A 268 13.95 9.39 7.58
N SER A 269 14.74 8.78 8.47
CA SER A 269 15.51 9.53 9.45
C SER A 269 16.82 8.83 9.80
N ASN A 270 17.85 9.62 10.08
CA ASN A 270 19.18 9.16 10.46
C ASN A 270 19.50 9.43 11.95
N ILE A 271 18.53 9.85 12.76
CA ILE A 271 18.75 10.17 14.18
C ILE A 271 18.53 8.94 15.08
N ALA A 272 19.08 9.00 16.30
CA ALA A 272 18.95 7.96 17.33
C ALA A 272 19.36 6.55 16.87
N THR A 273 20.19 6.47 15.82
CA THR A 273 20.55 5.22 15.13
C THR A 273 21.05 4.13 16.07
N ASP A 274 22.04 4.45 16.92
CA ASP A 274 22.65 3.48 17.83
C ASP A 274 21.62 2.93 18.83
N ALA A 275 20.85 3.82 19.44
CA ALA A 275 19.81 3.45 20.41
C ALA A 275 18.69 2.61 19.75
N LEU A 276 18.25 2.98 18.54
CA LEU A 276 17.24 2.22 17.81
C LEU A 276 17.74 0.82 17.44
N THR A 277 19.00 0.69 17.05
CA THR A 277 19.60 -0.61 16.72
C THR A 277 19.67 -1.51 17.96
N GLU A 278 20.12 -0.97 19.10
CA GLU A 278 20.14 -1.70 20.38
C GLU A 278 18.74 -2.15 20.80
N ILE A 279 17.74 -1.26 20.67
CA ILE A 279 16.34 -1.57 20.95
C ILE A 279 15.82 -2.70 20.04
N ALA A 280 16.12 -2.63 18.74
CA ALA A 280 15.71 -3.65 17.77
C ALA A 280 16.30 -5.04 18.09
N ASP A 281 17.55 -5.08 18.53
CA ASP A 281 18.23 -6.33 18.86
C ASP A 281 17.77 -6.91 20.20
N ARG A 282 17.50 -6.06 21.20
CA ARG A 282 17.03 -6.51 22.53
C ARG A 282 15.55 -6.90 22.55
N LEU A 283 14.72 -6.26 21.73
CA LEU A 283 13.25 -6.38 21.78
C LEU A 283 12.64 -6.97 20.50
N HIS A 284 13.40 -7.76 19.75
CA HIS A 284 12.92 -8.38 18.51
C HIS A 284 11.56 -9.09 18.66
N ASP A 285 11.36 -9.80 19.78
CA ASP A 285 10.15 -10.58 20.06
C ASP A 285 9.01 -9.77 20.72
N ASP A 286 9.22 -8.49 21.04
CA ASP A 286 8.22 -7.63 21.68
C ASP A 286 8.01 -6.32 20.88
N PRO A 287 7.15 -6.37 19.83
CA PRO A 287 6.91 -5.24 18.95
C PRO A 287 6.33 -4.00 19.64
N ASP A 288 5.55 -4.19 20.71
CA ASP A 288 4.89 -3.09 21.41
C ASP A 288 5.88 -2.34 22.31
N ARG A 289 6.74 -3.07 23.04
CA ARG A 289 7.83 -2.46 23.79
C ARG A 289 8.87 -1.84 22.86
N MET A 290 9.25 -2.52 21.78
CA MET A 290 10.18 -1.98 20.78
C MET A 290 9.69 -0.63 20.28
N ARG A 291 8.39 -0.52 19.95
CA ARG A 291 7.80 0.74 19.50
C ARG A 291 7.87 1.82 20.57
N ALA A 292 7.47 1.51 21.82
CA ALA A 292 7.46 2.49 22.90
C ALA A 292 8.87 3.06 23.18
N GLU A 293 9.87 2.18 23.26
CA GLU A 293 11.25 2.58 23.48
C GLU A 293 11.85 3.32 22.28
N SER A 294 11.49 2.93 21.05
CA SER A 294 11.93 3.64 19.83
C SER A 294 11.39 5.07 19.77
N VAL A 295 10.13 5.27 20.13
CA VAL A 295 9.51 6.61 20.21
C VAL A 295 10.23 7.46 21.24
N GLU A 296 10.58 6.89 22.40
CA GLU A 296 11.30 7.61 23.44
C GLU A 296 12.71 8.00 22.99
N ALA A 297 13.45 7.08 22.36
CA ALA A 297 14.78 7.36 21.83
C ALA A 297 14.76 8.48 20.77
N LEU A 298 13.79 8.44 19.85
CA LEU A 298 13.61 9.49 18.84
C LEU A 298 13.24 10.84 19.48
N ARG A 299 12.37 10.84 20.48
CA ARG A 299 11.99 12.04 21.23
C ARG A 299 13.20 12.67 21.93
N GLN A 300 14.03 11.87 22.59
CA GLN A 300 15.25 12.32 23.25
C GLN A 300 16.28 12.89 22.26
N ALA A 301 16.33 12.34 21.04
CA ALA A 301 17.15 12.85 19.95
C ALA A 301 16.58 14.11 19.26
N GLY A 302 15.50 14.69 19.79
CA GLY A 302 14.93 15.95 19.31
C GLY A 302 13.90 15.81 18.17
N PHE A 303 13.43 14.61 17.89
CA PHE A 303 12.36 14.42 16.91
C PHE A 303 11.03 15.00 17.40
N ALA A 304 10.27 15.61 16.49
CA ALA A 304 8.97 16.22 16.76
C ALA A 304 7.96 15.20 17.34
N PRO A 305 7.54 15.33 18.62
CA PRO A 305 6.64 14.36 19.26
C PRO A 305 5.28 14.23 18.54
N GLU A 306 4.78 15.33 17.99
CA GLU A 306 3.54 15.38 17.23
C GLU A 306 3.58 14.50 15.98
N VAL A 307 4.75 14.35 15.36
CA VAL A 307 4.95 13.46 14.19
C VAL A 307 4.98 12.01 14.66
N LEU A 308 5.73 11.69 15.72
CA LEU A 308 5.84 10.32 16.26
C LEU A 308 4.48 9.72 16.60
N ASN A 309 3.58 10.52 17.17
CA ASN A 309 2.22 10.10 17.52
C ASN A 309 1.32 9.80 16.31
N ARG A 310 1.73 10.16 15.09
CA ARG A 310 1.00 9.87 13.84
C ARG A 310 1.59 8.73 13.03
N LEU A 311 2.79 8.28 13.36
CA LEU A 311 3.42 7.15 12.69
C LEU A 311 2.63 5.86 12.96
N ASP A 312 2.36 5.10 11.93
CA ASP A 312 1.73 3.80 12.03
C ASP A 312 2.73 2.72 12.44
N ARG A 313 3.96 2.79 11.94
CA ARG A 313 5.06 1.87 12.27
C ARG A 313 6.41 2.56 12.08
N ILE A 314 7.36 2.20 12.93
CA ILE A 314 8.78 2.54 12.79
C ILE A 314 9.48 1.26 12.36
N PHE A 315 10.22 1.31 11.26
CA PHE A 315 11.05 0.22 10.76
C PHE A 315 12.51 0.59 10.96
N ILE A 316 13.22 -0.24 11.70
CA ILE A 316 14.60 0.02 12.11
C ILE A 316 15.54 -0.71 11.17
N PHE A 317 16.39 0.06 10.50
CA PHE A 317 17.42 -0.42 9.60
C PHE A 317 18.69 -0.68 10.38
N ARG A 318 19.30 -1.84 10.13
CA ARG A 318 20.57 -2.21 10.76
C ARG A 318 21.75 -1.76 9.91
N PRO A 319 22.90 -1.47 10.52
CA PRO A 319 24.16 -1.33 9.80
C PRO A 319 24.42 -2.52 8.88
N LEU A 320 24.94 -2.25 7.68
CA LEU A 320 25.36 -3.31 6.77
C LEU A 320 26.60 -4.01 7.34
N GLN A 321 26.68 -5.33 7.19
CA GLN A 321 27.79 -6.13 7.72
C GLN A 321 28.27 -7.15 6.70
N GLY A 322 29.56 -7.53 6.82
CA GLY A 322 30.12 -8.63 6.02
C GLY A 322 29.91 -8.47 4.52
N LEU A 323 29.32 -9.49 3.90
CA LEU A 323 29.08 -9.53 2.45
C LEU A 323 28.06 -8.50 1.97
N ASP A 324 27.20 -7.97 2.84
CA ASP A 324 26.23 -6.94 2.44
C ASP A 324 26.93 -5.62 2.11
N ILE A 325 28.00 -5.27 2.84
CA ILE A 325 28.86 -4.13 2.50
C ILE A 325 29.50 -4.35 1.12
N ALA A 326 30.04 -5.55 0.86
CA ALA A 326 30.66 -5.87 -0.42
C ALA A 326 29.67 -5.80 -1.59
N ARG A 327 28.45 -6.31 -1.40
CA ARG A 327 27.37 -6.25 -2.41
C ARG A 327 26.98 -4.81 -2.72
N VAL A 328 26.76 -3.98 -1.69
CA VAL A 328 26.41 -2.57 -1.89
C VAL A 328 27.56 -1.82 -2.56
N ALA A 329 28.80 -2.05 -2.13
CA ALA A 329 29.97 -1.44 -2.76
C ALA A 329 30.10 -1.83 -4.24
N ALA A 330 29.87 -3.11 -4.58
CA ALA A 330 29.90 -3.57 -5.97
C ALA A 330 28.83 -2.88 -6.84
N LEU A 331 27.60 -2.71 -6.34
CA LEU A 331 26.52 -2.00 -7.05
C LEU A 331 26.81 -0.51 -7.23
N GLU A 332 27.37 0.14 -6.21
CA GLU A 332 27.77 1.55 -6.30
C GLU A 332 28.93 1.74 -7.30
N ILE A 333 29.89 0.81 -7.33
CA ILE A 333 30.96 0.76 -8.34
C ILE A 333 30.38 0.58 -9.74
N GLU A 334 29.45 -0.36 -9.92
CA GLU A 334 28.77 -0.59 -11.20
C GLU A 334 28.05 0.68 -11.67
N THR A 335 27.24 1.31 -10.80
CA THR A 335 26.51 2.55 -11.10
C THR A 335 27.47 3.69 -11.49
N MET A 336 28.59 3.81 -10.78
CA MET A 336 29.62 4.78 -11.10
C MET A 336 30.23 4.51 -12.47
N ILE A 337 30.60 3.28 -12.80
CA ILE A 337 31.16 2.91 -14.13
C ILE A 337 30.13 3.16 -15.25
N GLU A 338 28.86 2.85 -15.01
CA GLU A 338 27.76 3.17 -15.94
C GLU A 338 27.64 4.67 -16.21
N SER A 339 27.93 5.53 -15.23
CA SER A 339 27.93 6.99 -15.42
C SER A 339 29.02 7.47 -16.40
N TYR A 340 30.11 6.71 -16.53
CA TYR A 340 31.13 6.91 -17.56
C TYR A 340 30.73 6.31 -18.92
N GLY A 341 29.56 5.66 -19.03
CA GLY A 341 29.09 5.02 -20.26
C GLY A 341 29.75 3.67 -20.53
N LEU A 342 30.31 3.03 -19.49
CA LEU A 342 31.00 1.75 -19.54
C LEU A 342 30.21 0.69 -18.78
N LYS A 343 30.53 -0.59 -18.97
CA LYS A 343 29.98 -1.71 -18.20
C LYS A 343 31.08 -2.44 -17.46
N VAL A 344 30.72 -3.07 -16.34
CA VAL A 344 31.63 -3.94 -15.61
C VAL A 344 31.54 -5.36 -16.17
N GLU A 345 32.69 -5.99 -16.41
CA GLU A 345 32.74 -7.40 -16.78
C GLU A 345 32.20 -8.29 -15.65
N THR A 346 31.60 -9.44 -16.00
CA THR A 346 31.20 -10.44 -14.99
C THR A 346 32.42 -10.95 -14.22
N GLY A 347 32.41 -10.80 -12.90
CA GLY A 347 33.59 -11.09 -12.07
C GLY A 347 34.72 -10.07 -12.25
N GLY A 348 34.43 -8.92 -12.87
CA GLY A 348 35.40 -7.89 -13.21
C GLY A 348 35.75 -6.93 -12.08
N ILE A 349 35.31 -7.18 -10.84
CA ILE A 349 35.70 -6.39 -9.66
C ILE A 349 36.61 -7.25 -8.81
N ASP A 350 37.84 -6.81 -8.61
CA ASP A 350 38.81 -7.47 -7.74
C ASP A 350 38.26 -7.62 -6.31
N ALA A 351 38.27 -8.85 -5.79
CA ALA A 351 37.78 -9.15 -4.44
C ALA A 351 38.60 -8.42 -3.35
N THR A 352 39.88 -8.15 -3.60
CA THR A 352 40.73 -7.39 -2.66
C THR A 352 40.25 -5.96 -2.48
N LEU A 353 39.68 -5.34 -3.53
CA LEU A 353 39.08 -4.01 -3.46
C LEU A 353 37.86 -4.00 -2.54
N LEU A 354 36.97 -4.99 -2.70
CA LEU A 354 35.78 -5.14 -1.84
C LEU A 354 36.17 -5.44 -0.39
N MET A 355 37.20 -6.25 -0.17
CA MET A 355 37.74 -6.51 1.17
C MET A 355 38.31 -5.23 1.81
N ASP A 356 38.97 -4.37 1.04
CA ASP A 356 39.48 -3.10 1.55
C ASP A 356 38.33 -2.14 1.94
N VAL A 357 37.25 -2.11 1.15
CA VAL A 357 36.03 -1.36 1.50
C VAL A 357 35.44 -1.88 2.82
N MET A 358 35.25 -3.19 2.93
CA MET A 358 34.73 -3.81 4.17
C MET A 358 35.60 -3.45 5.39
N ARG A 359 36.93 -3.55 5.27
CA ARG A 359 37.86 -3.21 6.36
C ARG A 359 37.81 -1.74 6.74
N ARG A 360 37.68 -0.83 5.77
CA ARG A 360 37.53 0.60 6.03
C ARG A 360 36.21 0.91 6.74
N GLN A 361 35.11 0.34 6.27
CA GLN A 361 33.80 0.47 6.90
C GLN A 361 33.84 0.02 8.37
N SER A 362 34.42 -1.15 8.65
CA SER A 362 34.57 -1.64 10.03
C SER A 362 35.41 -0.74 10.93
N ARG A 363 36.37 0.02 10.39
CA ARG A 363 37.19 0.98 11.16
C ARG A 363 36.47 2.31 11.39
N MET A 364 35.71 2.77 10.41
CA MET A 364 34.98 4.05 10.47
C MET A 364 33.64 3.93 11.22
N GLY A 365 33.13 2.70 11.39
CA GLY A 365 31.82 2.45 11.97
C GLY A 365 30.69 3.00 11.10
N ASP A 366 29.53 3.24 11.72
CA ASP A 366 28.30 3.66 11.04
C ASP A 366 28.32 5.13 10.56
N ALA A 367 29.44 5.83 10.77
CA ALA A 367 29.62 7.22 10.38
C ALA A 367 29.88 7.41 8.87
N ALA A 368 30.45 6.41 8.20
CA ALA A 368 30.69 6.45 6.75
C ALA A 368 29.72 5.50 6.05
N SER A 369 29.16 5.90 4.90
CA SER A 369 28.37 4.99 4.08
C SER A 369 29.25 4.24 3.07
N ALA A 370 28.78 3.10 2.57
CA ALA A 370 29.43 2.41 1.46
C ALA A 370 29.65 3.34 0.26
N ARG A 371 28.74 4.29 0.03
CA ARG A 371 28.85 5.32 -1.01
C ARG A 371 30.02 6.27 -0.77
N ASP A 372 30.28 6.66 0.47
CA ASP A 372 31.44 7.52 0.81
C ASP A 372 32.76 6.78 0.55
N LEU A 373 32.80 5.47 0.84
CA LEU A 373 33.97 4.63 0.56
C LEU A 373 34.19 4.42 -0.95
N VAL A 374 33.11 4.32 -1.73
CA VAL A 374 33.18 4.17 -3.19
C VAL A 374 33.64 5.44 -3.87
N ARG A 375 33.32 6.64 -3.36
CA ARG A 375 33.89 7.90 -3.88
C ARG A 375 35.41 7.90 -3.83
N SER A 376 36.01 7.38 -2.75
CA SER A 376 37.48 7.25 -2.70
C SER A 376 38.03 6.27 -3.74
N ILE A 377 37.24 5.27 -4.15
CA ILE A 377 37.59 4.38 -5.26
C ILE A 377 37.48 5.11 -6.59
N GLU A 378 36.39 5.86 -6.79
CA GLU A 378 36.16 6.70 -7.96
C GLU A 378 37.36 7.59 -8.26
N ASP A 379 37.84 8.33 -7.25
CA ASP A 379 39.00 9.21 -7.39
C ASP A 379 40.26 8.46 -7.88
N MET A 380 40.45 7.21 -7.45
CA MET A 380 41.60 6.39 -7.86
C MET A 380 41.50 5.89 -9.30
N ILE A 381 40.28 5.57 -9.79
CA ILE A 381 40.09 4.91 -11.09
C ILE A 381 39.54 5.84 -12.19
N SER A 382 39.12 7.06 -11.86
CA SER A 382 38.49 8.00 -12.80
C SER A 382 39.30 8.22 -14.07
N GLU A 383 40.61 8.47 -13.93
CA GLU A 383 41.50 8.67 -15.08
C GLU A 383 41.54 7.42 -15.98
N SER A 384 41.67 6.24 -15.39
CA SER A 384 41.69 4.98 -16.14
C SER A 384 40.35 4.68 -16.85
N LEU A 385 39.22 5.07 -16.26
CA LEU A 385 37.90 4.96 -16.89
C LEU A 385 37.75 5.93 -18.08
N ILE A 386 38.24 7.17 -17.95
CA ILE A 386 38.23 8.16 -19.03
C ILE A 386 39.08 7.66 -20.20
N VAL A 387 40.29 7.17 -19.93
CA VAL A 387 41.18 6.60 -20.94
C VAL A 387 40.52 5.40 -21.63
N ALA A 388 39.94 4.46 -20.88
CA ALA A 388 39.24 3.31 -21.45
C ALA A 388 38.09 3.75 -22.39
N ARG A 389 37.29 4.73 -21.98
CA ARG A 389 36.21 5.28 -22.82
C ARG A 389 36.74 5.94 -24.09
N GLN A 390 37.81 6.73 -24.00
CA GLN A 390 38.44 7.37 -25.16
C GLN A 390 39.01 6.35 -26.16
N GLN A 391 39.45 5.19 -25.66
CA GLN A 391 39.88 4.06 -26.49
C GLN A 391 38.72 3.30 -27.14
N GLY A 392 37.47 3.71 -26.89
CA GLY A 392 36.27 3.08 -27.44
C GLY A 392 35.86 1.80 -26.71
N ALA A 393 36.31 1.61 -25.46
CA ALA A 393 35.89 0.48 -24.66
C ALA A 393 34.39 0.53 -24.33
N ASN A 394 33.76 -0.63 -24.25
CA ASN A 394 32.40 -0.82 -23.75
C ASN A 394 32.41 -1.46 -22.36
N MET A 395 33.36 -2.35 -22.09
CA MET A 395 33.48 -3.12 -20.86
C MET A 395 34.85 -2.94 -20.19
N VAL A 396 34.87 -2.89 -18.87
CA VAL A 396 36.06 -2.75 -18.04
C VAL A 396 36.10 -3.74 -16.89
N ARG A 397 37.32 -4.02 -16.42
CA ARG A 397 37.63 -4.77 -15.21
C ARG A 397 38.45 -3.89 -14.27
N LEU A 398 38.08 -3.84 -12.99
CA LEU A 398 38.86 -3.21 -11.94
C LEU A 398 39.84 -4.22 -11.35
N VAL A 399 41.13 -3.91 -11.42
CA VAL A 399 42.20 -4.75 -10.89
C VAL A 399 43.05 -3.93 -9.93
N LYS A 400 43.49 -4.55 -8.84
CA LYS A 400 44.53 -3.98 -7.97
C LYS A 400 45.90 -4.48 -8.44
N GLU A 401 46.78 -3.56 -8.79
CA GLU A 401 48.15 -3.88 -9.21
C GLU A 401 49.07 -4.15 -8.01
N ASP A 402 50.24 -4.72 -8.28
CA ASP A 402 51.20 -5.15 -7.25
C ASP A 402 51.75 -3.96 -6.41
N ASP A 403 51.72 -2.75 -6.97
CA ASP A 403 52.09 -1.50 -6.29
C ASP A 403 50.96 -0.96 -5.38
N GLY A 404 49.80 -1.62 -5.39
CA GLY A 404 48.60 -1.24 -4.64
C GLY A 404 47.69 -0.25 -5.36
N ALA A 405 48.04 0.19 -6.57
CA ALA A 405 47.18 1.05 -7.38
C ALA A 405 45.95 0.28 -7.87
N VAL A 406 44.80 0.95 -7.92
CA VAL A 406 43.56 0.40 -8.49
C VAL A 406 43.39 1.03 -9.86
N VAL A 407 43.20 0.21 -10.89
CA VAL A 407 43.05 0.68 -12.28
C VAL A 407 41.94 -0.07 -12.99
N ALA A 408 41.20 0.65 -13.84
CA ALA A 408 40.25 0.08 -14.78
C ALA A 408 40.99 -0.34 -16.07
N LYS A 409 40.94 -1.64 -16.38
CA LYS A 409 41.49 -2.23 -17.60
C LYS A 409 40.36 -2.53 -18.58
N VAL A 410 40.61 -2.33 -19.87
CA VAL A 410 39.65 -2.66 -20.93
C VAL A 410 39.43 -4.18 -20.97
N ALA A 411 38.17 -4.59 -20.95
CA ALA A 411 37.74 -5.99 -20.94
C ALA A 411 36.92 -6.37 -22.19
N ASP A 412 36.86 -5.50 -23.21
CA ASP A 412 36.21 -5.84 -24.47
C ASP A 412 36.91 -7.02 -25.14
N ASN A 413 36.16 -8.09 -25.40
CA ASN A 413 36.65 -9.26 -26.14
C ASN A 413 37.09 -8.84 -27.55
N ARG A 414 38.37 -8.47 -27.67
CA ARG A 414 39.14 -8.48 -28.91
C ARG A 414 40.30 -9.46 -28.76
N THR A 415 39.98 -10.73 -28.56
CA THR A 415 40.82 -11.87 -28.95
C THR A 415 39.99 -13.16 -28.89
N ASP A 416 40.27 -14.04 -29.85
CA ASP A 416 39.57 -15.26 -30.25
C ASP A 416 39.26 -16.32 -29.17
N GLU A 417 38.36 -17.23 -29.58
CA GLU A 417 38.09 -18.58 -29.03
C GLU A 417 37.12 -18.71 -27.84
N GLY A 418 35.84 -18.63 -28.21
CA GLY A 418 34.69 -19.40 -27.71
C GLY A 418 34.77 -20.14 -26.37
N VAL A 419 34.00 -19.64 -25.40
CA VAL A 419 32.89 -20.41 -24.77
C VAL A 419 31.80 -19.40 -24.40
N SER A 420 30.71 -19.36 -25.15
CA SER A 420 29.50 -18.62 -24.73
C SER A 420 28.79 -19.41 -23.64
N ILE A 421 29.07 -19.12 -22.37
CA ILE A 421 28.18 -19.55 -21.29
C ILE A 421 27.09 -18.48 -21.16
N HIS A 422 25.99 -18.68 -21.89
CA HIS A 422 24.74 -17.99 -21.64
C HIS A 422 24.24 -18.37 -20.25
N ALA A 423 24.63 -17.62 -19.22
CA ALA A 423 23.92 -17.59 -17.95
C ALA A 423 22.63 -16.80 -18.17
N ARG A 424 21.59 -17.55 -18.55
CA ARG A 424 20.21 -17.11 -18.60
C ARG A 424 19.81 -16.70 -17.18
N LEU A 425 19.78 -15.40 -16.89
CA LEU A 425 19.07 -14.85 -15.74
C LEU A 425 17.58 -15.18 -15.95
N ILE A 426 17.07 -16.12 -15.16
CA ILE A 426 15.66 -16.48 -15.03
C ILE A 426 15.09 -15.61 -13.89
N PRO A 427 13.82 -15.16 -13.99
CA PRO A 427 13.38 -13.81 -13.59
C PRO A 427 13.28 -13.54 -12.09
#